data_AF-R6M194-F1
#
_entry.id   AF-R6M194-F1
#
_cell.length_a   1.000
_cell.length_b   1.000
_cell.length_c   1.000
_cell.angle_alpha   90.00
_cell.angle_beta   90.00
_cell.angle_gamma   90.00
#
_symmetry.space_group_name_H-M   'P 1'
#
loop_
_entity.id
_entity.type
_entity.pdbx_description
1 polymer ?
#
loop_
_entity_poly.entity_id
_entity_poly.type
_entity_poly.pdbx_seq_one_letter_code
_entity_poly.pdbx_strand_id
1 'polypeptide(L)'
;MKIQIEAELSNYIESLHYDRNSIQELLLMAAKQGLKDTDAYNAWMKDYLGKSKEYEIAKATLEREFIIPAVGNAAVDWVLDFSTATVTVTPREQTDD
;
A
#
# COMPACT_ATOMS: atom_id res chain seq x y z
N MET A 1 -5.84 -14.61 -11.72
CA MET A 1 -5.41 -14.10 -13.05
C MET A 1 -4.21 -13.17 -12.87
N LYS A 2 -3.53 -12.79 -13.97
CA LYS A 2 -2.43 -11.82 -13.94
C LYS A 2 -2.74 -10.63 -14.85
N ILE A 3 -2.45 -9.42 -14.37
CA ILE A 3 -2.70 -8.16 -15.08
C ILE A 3 -1.40 -7.36 -15.10
N GLN A 4 -0.94 -6.98 -16.28
CA GLN A 4 0.21 -6.09 -16.42
C GLN A 4 -0.27 -4.65 -16.24
N ILE A 5 0.40 -3.88 -15.39
CA ILE A 5 0.11 -2.45 -15.20
C ILE A 5 1.26 -1.59 -15.74
N GLU A 6 1.03 -0.28 -15.77
CA GLU A 6 2.04 0.70 -16.12
C GLU A 6 3.20 0.69 -15.11
N ALA A 7 4.43 0.64 -15.61
CA ALA A 7 5.63 0.63 -14.78
C ALA A 7 5.73 1.88 -13.90
N GLU A 8 5.30 3.04 -14.40
CA GLU A 8 5.31 4.29 -13.62
C GLU A 8 4.41 4.20 -12.39
N LEU A 9 3.19 3.65 -12.53
CA LEU A 9 2.28 3.45 -11.41
C LEU A 9 2.85 2.42 -10.42
N SER A 10 3.42 1.32 -10.91
CA SER A 10 4.09 0.32 -10.08
C SER A 10 5.22 0.94 -9.25
N ASN A 11 6.12 1.68 -9.90
CA ASN A 11 7.27 2.34 -9.26
C ASN A 11 6.82 3.39 -8.25
N TYR A 12 5.74 4.11 -8.53
CA TYR A 12 5.18 5.09 -7.61
C TYR A 12 4.63 4.44 -6.34
N ILE A 13 3.86 3.35 -6.49
CA ILE A 13 3.33 2.58 -5.36
C ILE A 13 4.48 1.95 -4.55
N GLU A 14 5.51 1.44 -5.24
CA GLU A 14 6.70 0.88 -4.60
C GLU A 14 7.46 1.93 -3.77
N SER A 15 7.68 3.12 -4.33
CA SER A 15 8.33 4.24 -3.63
C SER A 15 7.58 4.60 -2.35
N LEU A 16 6.24 4.75 -2.43
CA LEU A 16 5.39 5.02 -1.27
C LEU A 16 5.43 3.90 -0.23
N HIS A 17 5.51 2.64 -0.66
CA HIS A 17 5.66 1.49 0.22
C HIS A 17 6.94 1.58 1.05
N TYR A 18 8.08 1.87 0.42
CA TYR A 18 9.36 2.01 1.12
C TYR A 18 9.41 3.25 2.01
N ASP A 19 8.96 4.41 1.52
CA ASP A 19 8.89 5.65 2.29
C ASP A 19 8.10 5.43 3.59
N ARG A 20 6.87 4.91 3.46
CA ARG A 20 5.98 4.63 4.59
C ARG A 20 6.62 3.66 5.59
N ASN A 21 7.18 2.55 5.10
CA ASN A 21 7.75 1.52 5.98
C ASN A 21 8.99 2.02 6.72
N SER A 22 9.84 2.83 6.07
CA SER A 22 11.01 3.42 6.72
C SER A 22 10.61 4.32 7.91
N ILE A 23 9.56 5.13 7.75
CA ILE A 23 9.03 5.97 8.83
C ILE A 23 8.40 5.09 9.92
N GLN A 24 7.69 4.03 9.55
CA GLN A 24 7.11 3.08 10.50
C GLN A 24 8.19 2.42 11.38
N GLU A 25 9.30 1.97 10.79
CA GLU A 25 10.42 1.39 11.53
C GLU A 25 11.03 2.40 12.51
N LEU A 26 11.18 3.65 12.06
CA LEU A 26 11.68 4.74 12.90
C LEU A 26 10.74 5.05 14.07
N LEU A 27 9.42 5.07 13.83
CA LEU A 27 8.41 5.21 14.88
C LEU A 27 8.45 4.04 15.88
N LEU A 28 8.59 2.81 15.39
CA LEU A 28 8.72 1.62 16.25
C LEU A 28 9.98 1.68 17.12
N MET A 29 11.11 2.11 16.56
CA MET A 29 12.36 2.30 17.30
C MET A 29 12.17 3.37 18.40
N ALA A 30 11.64 4.55 18.04
CA ALA A 30 11.42 5.64 18.97
C ALA A 30 10.45 5.24 20.11
N ALA A 31 9.39 4.49 19.77
CA ALA A 31 8.45 3.94 20.74
C ALA A 31 9.12 2.99 21.74
N LYS A 32 10.03 2.12 21.28
CA LYS A 32 10.80 1.21 22.16
C LYS A 32 11.75 1.96 23.09
N GLN A 33 12.21 3.14 22.69
CA GLN A 33 13.07 4.01 23.50
C GLN A 33 12.29 4.97 24.42
N GLY A 34 10.96 4.92 24.43
CA GLY A 34 10.13 5.78 25.27
C GLY A 34 9.96 7.21 24.76
N LEU A 35 10.23 7.47 23.47
CA LEU A 35 10.22 8.80 22.87
C LEU A 35 8.86 9.23 22.29
N LYS A 36 7.77 8.56 22.67
CA LYS A 36 6.42 8.77 22.08
C LYS A 36 5.88 10.18 22.28
N ASP A 37 6.27 10.84 23.38
CA ASP A 37 5.75 12.16 23.74
C ASP A 37 6.63 13.31 23.20
N THR A 38 7.59 13.01 22.32
CA THR A 38 8.48 14.01 21.73
C THR A 38 7.88 14.66 20.49
N ASP A 39 8.23 15.93 20.24
CA ASP A 39 7.84 16.63 19.01
C ASP A 39 8.33 15.92 17.76
N ALA A 40 9.52 15.31 17.82
CA ALA A 40 10.08 14.51 16.74
C ALA A 40 9.18 13.31 16.40
N TYR A 41 8.73 12.56 17.42
CA TYR A 41 7.82 11.44 17.22
C TYR A 41 6.49 11.88 16.59
N ASN A 42 5.92 12.99 17.06
CA ASN A 42 4.69 13.55 16.50
C ASN A 42 4.85 13.99 15.04
N ALA A 43 6.00 14.58 14.69
CA ALA A 43 6.31 14.94 13.31
C ALA A 43 6.41 13.70 12.40
N TRP A 44 7.17 12.68 12.79
CA TRP A 44 7.26 11.43 12.03
C TRP A 44 5.92 10.70 11.92
N MET A 45 5.09 10.75 12.96
CA MET A 45 3.75 10.17 12.92
C MET A 45 2.88 10.87 11.88
N LYS A 46 2.95 12.20 11.81
CA LYS A 46 2.23 12.97 10.79
C LYS A 46 2.71 12.62 9.38
N ASP A 47 4.02 12.48 9.19
CA ASP A 47 4.61 12.10 7.90
C ASP A 47 4.18 10.68 7.49
N TYR A 48 4.21 9.73 8.43
CA TYR A 48 3.72 8.37 8.22
C TYR A 48 2.25 8.33 7.79
N LEU A 49 1.39 9.13 8.44
CA LEU A 49 -0.02 9.22 8.08
C LEU A 49 -0.21 9.83 6.69
N GLY A 50 0.56 10.86 6.34
CA GLY A 50 0.57 11.46 5.01
C GLY A 50 0.93 10.43 3.93
N LYS A 51 2.07 9.74 4.10
CA LYS A 51 2.54 8.71 3.17
C LYS A 51 1.60 7.50 3.09
N SER A 52 1.02 7.10 4.22
CA SER A 52 0.01 6.02 4.24
C SER A 52 -1.24 6.39 3.44
N LYS A 53 -1.69 7.65 3.53
CA LYS A 53 -2.82 8.14 2.74
C LYS A 53 -2.50 8.14 1.24
N GLU A 54 -1.32 8.64 0.85
CA GLU A 54 -0.88 8.64 -0.55
C GLU A 54 -0.79 7.20 -1.10
N TYR A 55 -0.27 6.28 -0.31
CA TYR A 55 -0.16 4.86 -0.66
C TYR A 55 -1.54 4.22 -0.92
N GLU A 56 -2.52 4.44 -0.04
CA GLU A 56 -3.87 3.90 -0.22
C GLU A 56 -4.59 4.55 -1.41
N ILE A 57 -4.37 5.84 -1.68
CA ILE A 57 -4.89 6.49 -2.90
C ILE A 57 -4.29 5.86 -4.15
N ALA A 58 -2.98 5.62 -4.18
CA ALA A 58 -2.32 5.01 -5.33
C ALA A 58 -2.81 3.57 -5.58
N LYS A 59 -3.02 2.79 -4.50
CA LYS A 59 -3.65 1.46 -4.59
C LYS A 59 -5.09 1.53 -5.11
N ALA A 60 -5.89 2.49 -4.64
CA ALA A 60 -7.26 2.68 -5.12
C ALA A 60 -7.30 3.07 -6.62
N THR A 61 -6.33 3.86 -7.09
CA THR A 61 -6.16 4.15 -8.53
C THR A 61 -5.90 2.87 -9.32
N LEU A 62 -4.96 2.03 -8.86
CA LEU A 62 -4.69 0.72 -9.47
C LEU A 62 -5.95 -0.17 -9.50
N GLU A 63 -6.68 -0.24 -8.40
CA GLU A 63 -7.94 -1.00 -8.33
C GLU A 63 -8.95 -0.52 -9.36
N ARG A 64 -9.18 0.79 -9.43
CA ARG A 64 -10.15 1.41 -10.34
C ARG A 64 -9.77 1.23 -11.81
N GLU A 65 -8.49 1.32 -12.13
CA GLU A 65 -8.01 1.36 -13.52
C GLU A 65 -7.70 -0.03 -14.09
N PHE A 66 -7.34 -1.00 -13.24
CA PHE A 66 -6.88 -2.31 -13.70
C PHE A 66 -7.70 -3.48 -13.14
N ILE A 67 -8.08 -3.44 -11.86
CA ILE A 67 -8.75 -4.58 -11.21
C ILE A 67 -10.23 -4.62 -11.54
N ILE A 68 -10.96 -3.53 -11.25
CA ILE A 68 -12.41 -3.44 -11.49
C ILE A 68 -12.74 -3.69 -12.98
N PRO A 69 -12.01 -3.14 -13.97
CA PRO A 69 -12.28 -3.45 -15.37
C PRO A 69 -12.04 -4.92 -15.74
N ALA A 70 -11.11 -5.60 -15.05
CA ALA A 70 -10.77 -6.99 -15.33
C ALA A 70 -11.71 -8.01 -14.66
N VAL A 71 -12.23 -7.71 -13.47
CA VAL A 71 -13.03 -8.66 -12.66
C VAL A 71 -14.49 -8.25 -12.47
N GLY A 72 -14.86 -7.02 -12.85
CA GLY A 72 -16.17 -6.45 -12.58
C GLY A 72 -16.43 -6.30 -11.08
N ASN A 73 -17.59 -6.77 -10.62
CA ASN A 73 -18.01 -6.72 -9.21
C ASN A 73 -17.62 -7.97 -8.39
N ALA A 74 -16.72 -8.82 -8.90
CA ALA A 74 -16.28 -9.98 -8.15
C ALA A 74 -15.48 -9.56 -6.91
N ALA A 75 -15.77 -10.19 -5.77
CA ALA A 75 -14.94 -10.05 -4.57
C ALA A 75 -13.59 -10.75 -4.83
N VAL A 76 -12.52 -9.98 -4.87
CA VAL A 76 -11.17 -10.47 -5.15
C VAL A 76 -10.16 -9.89 -4.17
N ASP A 77 -9.10 -10.64 -3.95
CA ASP A 77 -7.85 -10.16 -3.39
C ASP A 77 -6.83 -9.99 -4.51
N TRP A 78 -5.89 -9.07 -4.33
CA TRP A 78 -4.85 -8.83 -5.32
C TRP A 78 -3.51 -8.50 -4.68
N VAL A 79 -2.43 -8.86 -5.36
CA VAL A 79 -1.05 -8.60 -4.95
C VAL A 79 -0.28 -8.04 -6.14
N LEU A 80 0.39 -6.92 -5.95
CA LEU A 80 1.27 -6.31 -6.95
C LEU A 80 2.71 -6.80 -6.75
N ASP A 81 3.30 -7.39 -7.78
CA ASP A 81 4.73 -7.62 -7.89
C ASP A 81 5.38 -6.38 -8.51
N PHE A 82 6.14 -5.63 -7.71
CA PHE A 82 6.82 -4.42 -8.16
C PHE A 82 7.91 -4.70 -9.20
N SER A 83 8.57 -5.85 -9.12
CA SER A 83 9.70 -6.19 -9.99
C SER A 83 9.27 -6.41 -11.44
N THR A 84 8.04 -6.89 -11.64
CA THR A 84 7.48 -7.14 -12.97
C THR A 84 6.32 -6.22 -13.33
N ALA A 85 5.92 -5.32 -12.43
CA ALA A 85 4.69 -4.52 -12.54
C ALA A 85 3.46 -5.38 -12.87
N THR A 86 3.35 -6.54 -12.24
CA THR A 86 2.27 -7.50 -12.49
C THR A 86 1.39 -7.66 -11.26
N VAL A 87 0.09 -7.44 -11.42
CA VAL A 87 -0.89 -7.73 -10.39
C VAL A 87 -1.43 -9.14 -10.54
N THR A 88 -1.34 -9.93 -9.47
CA THR A 88 -1.99 -11.24 -9.37
C THR A 88 -3.28 -11.08 -8.60
N VAL A 89 -4.40 -11.47 -9.23
CA VAL A 89 -5.75 -11.39 -8.64
C VAL A 89 -6.27 -12.78 -8.34
N THR A 90 -6.78 -12.98 -7.12
CA THR A 90 -7.38 -14.23 -6.64
C THR A 90 -8.81 -13.98 -6.17
N PRO A 91 -9.79 -14.83 -6.55
CA PRO A 91 -11.13 -14.75 -5.99
C PRO A 91 -11.07 -14.84 -4.46
N ARG A 92 -11.83 -13.98 -3.77
CA ARG A 92 -12.00 -14.10 -2.33
C ARG A 92 -13.04 -15.18 -2.09
N GLU A 93 -12.67 -16.26 -1.41
CA GLU A 93 -13.66 -17.26 -1.00
C GLU A 93 -14.67 -16.56 -0.08
N GLN A 94 -15.97 -16.67 -0.41
CA GLN A 94 -17.01 -16.28 0.53
C GLN A 94 -16.96 -17.30 1.66
N THR A 95 -16.34 -16.94 2.78
CA THR A 95 -16.71 -17.53 4.06
C THR A 95 -18.13 -17.06 4.35
N ASP A 96 -19.11 -17.89 3.98
CA ASP A 96 -20.46 -17.81 4.52
C ASP A 96 -20.33 -18.00 6.05
N ASP A 97 -20.57 -16.93 6.78
CA ASP A 97 -20.64 -16.88 8.25
C ASP A 97 -22.09 -16.64 8.68
#